data_AF-A0A534RFD4-F1
#
_entry.id   AF-A0A534RFD4-F1
#
_cell.length_a   1.000
_cell.length_b   1.000
_cell.length_c   1.000
_cell.angle_alpha   90.00
_cell.angle_beta   90.00
_cell.angle_gamma   90.00
#
_symmetry.space_group_name_H-M   'P 1'
#
loop_
_entity.id
_entity.type
_entity.pdbx_description
1 polymer ?
#
loop_
_entity_poly.entity_id
_entity_poly.type
_entity_poly.pdbx_seq_one_letter_code
_entity_poly.pdbx_strand_id
1 'polypeptide(L)'
;MMRGIRSWAIAILFLAHLVSVANAQRCTVPLVGFGPVDPADGFPQYYLDANNLGLAQCLDFVCDPALPVPDPNQPVSFPNNFPDEFFYQRAIANMTGPNGETFLLNLALEGSFINAPTVANGDQVVFTRVRVRATGVVPGAVYTVTHPFGVETLRADGVPPVVINFTRDIGRIPLAFATALNADVGPFLTFLAGAVPPPPGTIGNPAANQTVTGSPCGTNFFRVEGPGLPPGG
;
A
#
# COMPACT_ATOMS: atom_id res chain seq x y z
N MET A 1 73.15 27.89 15.68
CA MET A 1 72.72 27.12 14.49
C MET A 1 71.58 26.21 14.91
N MET A 2 70.33 26.63 14.69
CA MET A 2 69.12 25.96 15.18
C MET A 2 68.82 24.68 14.37
N ARG A 3 68.56 23.56 15.05
CA ARG A 3 68.08 22.31 14.46
C ARG A 3 66.55 22.37 14.34
N GLY A 4 66.03 22.33 13.11
CA GLY A 4 64.59 22.25 12.83
C GLY A 4 64.10 20.80 12.87
N ILE A 5 63.09 20.54 13.69
CA ILE A 5 62.37 19.26 13.77
C ILE A 5 61.23 19.31 12.75
N ARG A 6 61.20 18.36 11.80
CA ARG A 6 60.10 18.20 10.83
C ARG A 6 59.07 17.22 11.40
N SER A 7 57.94 17.75 11.86
CA SER A 7 56.77 16.94 12.24
C SER A 7 56.00 16.52 11.00
N TRP A 8 55.83 15.21 10.82
CA TRP A 8 54.96 14.62 9.80
C TRP A 8 53.56 14.48 10.39
N ALA A 9 52.58 15.20 9.84
CA ALA A 9 51.18 15.05 10.20
C ALA A 9 50.56 13.91 9.38
N ILE A 10 50.11 12.85 10.05
CA ILE A 10 49.31 11.78 9.46
C ILE A 10 47.85 12.24 9.46
N ALA A 11 47.27 12.46 8.28
CA ALA A 11 45.86 12.77 8.13
C ALA A 11 45.04 11.47 8.19
N ILE A 12 44.28 11.29 9.27
CA ILE A 12 43.30 10.21 9.41
C ILE A 12 42.01 10.65 8.72
N LEU A 13 41.69 10.08 7.55
CA LEU A 13 40.37 10.23 6.94
C LEU A 13 39.36 9.40 7.74
N PHE A 14 38.49 10.07 8.49
CA PHE A 14 37.28 9.47 9.03
C PHE A 14 36.24 9.36 7.90
N LEU A 15 36.05 8.14 7.38
CA LEU A 15 34.93 7.82 6.51
C LEU A 15 33.68 7.71 7.39
N ALA A 16 32.93 8.81 7.55
CA ALA A 16 31.64 8.79 8.24
C ALA A 16 30.64 8.02 7.38
N HIS A 17 30.38 6.75 7.71
CA HIS A 17 29.23 6.04 7.20
C HIS A 17 27.98 6.69 7.80
N LEU A 18 27.33 7.56 7.01
CA LEU A 18 25.98 8.02 7.29
C LEU A 18 25.05 6.81 7.24
N VAL A 19 24.80 6.18 8.38
CA VAL A 19 23.69 5.24 8.54
C VAL A 19 22.44 6.09 8.46
N SER A 20 21.84 6.16 7.27
CA SER A 20 20.58 6.87 7.07
C SER A 20 19.51 6.11 7.84
N VAL A 21 19.16 6.61 9.03
CA VAL A 21 18.06 6.05 9.81
C VAL A 21 16.77 6.41 9.08
N ALA A 22 16.23 5.46 8.32
CA ALA A 22 14.95 5.60 7.65
C ALA A 22 13.85 5.66 8.72
N ASN A 23 13.45 6.88 9.09
CA ASN A 23 12.28 7.10 9.93
C ASN A 23 11.00 6.88 9.12
N ALA A 24 9.92 6.52 9.81
CA ALA A 24 8.61 6.46 9.19
C ALA A 24 8.28 7.81 8.53
N GLN A 25 8.05 7.78 7.22
CA GLN A 25 7.78 8.97 6.41
C GLN A 25 6.66 8.67 5.44
N ARG A 26 5.78 9.66 5.22
CA ARG A 26 4.73 9.61 4.20
C ARG A 26 5.02 10.70 3.17
N CYS A 27 4.82 10.40 1.90
CA CYS A 27 4.93 11.41 0.83
C CYS A 27 3.62 11.58 0.06
N THR A 28 2.49 11.20 0.65
CA THR A 28 1.18 11.23 0.00
C THR A 28 0.82 12.62 -0.53
N VAL A 29 0.38 12.66 -1.79
CA VAL A 29 -0.43 13.78 -2.29
C VAL A 29 -1.89 13.34 -2.18
N PRO A 30 -2.71 14.01 -1.34
CA PRO A 30 -4.04 13.52 -1.02
C PRO A 30 -4.96 13.44 -2.24
N LEU A 31 -5.99 12.61 -2.13
CA LEU A 31 -7.13 12.63 -3.05
C LEU A 31 -7.82 14.00 -2.94
N VAL A 32 -8.32 14.50 -4.06
CA VAL A 32 -8.85 15.87 -4.14
C VAL A 32 -10.37 15.95 -4.14
N GLY A 33 -11.06 14.81 -4.29
CA GLY A 33 -12.51 14.76 -4.21
C GLY A 33 -13.08 13.36 -4.38
N PHE A 34 -14.40 13.25 -4.25
CA PHE A 34 -15.17 12.06 -4.57
C PHE A 34 -16.49 12.46 -5.25
N GLY A 35 -17.06 11.54 -6.01
CA GLY A 35 -18.31 11.74 -6.75
C GLY A 35 -19.55 11.73 -5.87
N PRO A 36 -20.75 11.91 -6.47
CA PRO A 36 -22.01 11.68 -5.75
C PRO A 36 -22.06 10.29 -5.12
N VAL A 37 -22.77 10.16 -4.00
CA VAL A 37 -23.08 8.85 -3.41
C VAL A 37 -24.14 8.18 -4.27
N ASP A 38 -23.86 6.95 -4.71
CA ASP A 38 -24.79 6.17 -5.51
C ASP A 38 -25.97 5.70 -4.63
N PRO A 39 -27.23 6.01 -4.99
CA PRO A 39 -28.37 5.54 -4.23
C PRO A 39 -28.56 4.01 -4.29
N ALA A 40 -27.91 3.30 -5.22
CA ALA A 40 -28.01 1.84 -5.34
C ALA A 40 -27.26 1.10 -4.23
N ASP A 41 -26.10 1.61 -3.78
CA ASP A 41 -25.22 0.93 -2.82
C ASP A 41 -24.78 1.79 -1.62
N GLY A 42 -24.98 3.11 -1.69
CA GLY A 42 -24.63 4.04 -0.63
C GLY A 42 -23.14 4.40 -0.58
N PHE A 43 -22.36 4.14 -1.63
CA PHE A 43 -20.95 4.51 -1.74
C PHE A 43 -20.71 5.63 -2.77
N PRO A 44 -19.61 6.41 -2.65
CA PRO A 44 -19.19 7.33 -3.69
C PRO A 44 -19.02 6.64 -5.05
N GLN A 45 -19.54 7.24 -6.11
CA GLN A 45 -19.37 6.68 -7.46
C GLN A 45 -17.91 6.66 -7.93
N TYR A 46 -17.09 7.59 -7.45
CA TYR A 46 -15.65 7.63 -7.72
C TYR A 46 -14.88 8.40 -6.66
N TYR A 47 -13.56 8.22 -6.62
CA TYR A 47 -12.60 9.14 -5.99
C TYR A 47 -11.68 9.74 -7.04
N LEU A 48 -11.29 11.00 -6.84
CA LEU A 48 -10.43 11.77 -7.75
C LEU A 48 -9.08 12.03 -7.09
N ASP A 49 -7.99 11.68 -7.77
CA ASP A 49 -6.65 12.00 -7.30
C ASP A 49 -6.15 13.38 -7.76
N ALA A 50 -4.98 13.78 -7.26
CA ALA A 50 -4.35 15.05 -7.60
C ALA A 50 -3.87 15.18 -9.06
N ASN A 51 -3.88 14.08 -9.83
CA ASN A 51 -3.59 14.07 -11.27
C ASN A 51 -4.87 14.13 -12.12
N ASN A 52 -6.02 14.39 -11.51
CA ASN A 52 -7.35 14.35 -12.14
C ASN A 52 -7.74 12.98 -12.70
N LEU A 53 -7.19 11.89 -12.16
CA LEU A 53 -7.64 10.54 -12.46
C LEU A 53 -8.76 10.16 -11.49
N GLY A 54 -9.95 9.90 -12.04
CA GLY A 54 -11.09 9.40 -11.29
C GLY A 54 -11.16 7.87 -11.37
N LEU A 55 -11.26 7.20 -10.22
CA LEU A 55 -11.50 5.75 -10.16
C LEU A 55 -12.85 5.47 -9.54
N ALA A 56 -13.66 4.68 -10.26
CA ALA A 56 -14.93 4.19 -9.78
C ALA A 56 -14.75 2.96 -8.87
N GLN A 57 -15.84 2.54 -8.22
CA GLN A 57 -15.90 1.28 -7.50
C GLN A 57 -15.58 0.12 -8.46
N CYS A 58 -14.69 -0.80 -8.07
CA CYS A 58 -14.52 -2.06 -8.77
C CYS A 58 -15.53 -3.09 -8.27
N LEU A 59 -16.68 -3.18 -8.95
CA LEU A 59 -17.77 -4.11 -8.67
C LEU A 59 -18.04 -5.04 -9.87
N ASP A 60 -17.00 -5.37 -10.63
CA ASP A 60 -17.07 -6.22 -11.81
C ASP A 60 -15.86 -7.16 -11.91
N PHE A 61 -16.05 -8.33 -12.52
CA PHE A 61 -15.01 -9.36 -12.64
C PHE A 61 -13.85 -8.97 -13.56
N VAL A 62 -13.99 -7.95 -14.42
CA VAL A 62 -12.89 -7.44 -15.25
C VAL A 62 -11.84 -6.74 -14.37
N CYS A 63 -12.27 -5.97 -13.37
CA CYS A 63 -11.37 -5.23 -12.49
C CYS A 63 -11.01 -6.01 -11.20
N ASP A 64 -11.84 -6.99 -10.80
CA ASP A 64 -11.50 -7.97 -9.76
C ASP A 64 -12.00 -9.37 -10.12
N PRO A 65 -11.17 -10.21 -10.76
CA PRO A 65 -11.52 -11.59 -11.11
C PRO A 65 -11.89 -12.47 -9.90
N ALA A 66 -11.54 -12.05 -8.69
CA ALA A 66 -11.85 -12.74 -7.44
C ALA A 66 -12.86 -11.97 -6.58
N LEU A 67 -13.69 -11.11 -7.18
CA LEU A 67 -14.70 -10.31 -6.48
C LEU A 67 -15.56 -11.20 -5.56
N PRO A 68 -15.56 -10.94 -4.23
CA PRO A 68 -16.11 -11.88 -3.24
C PRO A 68 -17.62 -11.68 -3.03
N VAL A 69 -18.40 -11.87 -4.10
CA VAL A 69 -19.87 -11.85 -4.01
C VAL A 69 -20.44 -13.20 -3.55
N PRO A 70 -21.59 -13.22 -2.84
CA PRO A 70 -22.25 -14.45 -2.41
C PRO A 70 -22.57 -15.45 -3.55
N ASP A 71 -23.04 -14.96 -4.70
CA ASP A 71 -23.27 -15.75 -5.91
C ASP A 71 -22.64 -15.05 -7.13
N PRO A 72 -21.53 -15.58 -7.69
CA PRO A 72 -20.86 -14.99 -8.84
C PRO A 72 -21.63 -15.13 -10.15
N ASN A 73 -22.72 -15.90 -10.19
CA ASN A 73 -23.57 -16.04 -11.37
C ASN A 73 -24.77 -15.08 -11.37
N GLN A 74 -24.92 -14.27 -10.33
CA GLN A 74 -25.95 -13.24 -10.22
C GLN A 74 -25.32 -11.85 -10.36
N PRO A 75 -26.07 -10.84 -10.83
CA PRO A 75 -25.59 -9.45 -10.85
C PRO A 75 -25.16 -8.98 -9.46
N VAL A 76 -24.12 -8.15 -9.39
CA VAL A 76 -23.75 -7.47 -8.16
C VAL A 76 -24.89 -6.51 -7.79
N SER A 77 -25.46 -6.70 -6.61
CA SER A 77 -26.63 -5.94 -6.16
C SER A 77 -26.65 -5.82 -4.64
N PHE A 78 -26.55 -4.59 -4.15
CA PHE A 78 -26.67 -4.28 -2.74
C PHE A 78 -28.12 -4.49 -2.24
N PRO A 79 -28.33 -4.98 -1.00
CA PRO A 79 -27.32 -5.55 -0.09
C PRO A 79 -27.09 -7.05 -0.27
N ASN A 80 -27.92 -7.74 -1.07
CA ASN A 80 -27.99 -9.20 -1.02
C ASN A 80 -26.84 -9.92 -1.73
N ASN A 81 -26.50 -9.51 -2.97
CA ASN A 81 -25.42 -10.10 -3.75
C ASN A 81 -24.31 -9.07 -3.96
N PHE A 82 -23.73 -8.60 -2.86
CA PHE A 82 -22.77 -7.50 -2.84
C PHE A 82 -21.56 -7.90 -1.99
N PRO A 83 -20.33 -7.55 -2.38
CA PRO A 83 -19.15 -7.92 -1.60
C PRO A 83 -19.09 -7.09 -0.31
N ASP A 84 -18.59 -7.67 0.78
CA ASP A 84 -18.33 -6.96 2.02
C ASP A 84 -17.06 -6.08 1.97
N GLU A 85 -16.25 -6.26 0.93
CA GLU A 85 -15.04 -5.50 0.61
C GLU A 85 -14.88 -5.36 -0.91
N PHE A 86 -14.62 -4.14 -1.40
CA PHE A 86 -14.28 -3.85 -2.79
C PHE A 86 -13.31 -2.67 -2.86
N PHE A 87 -12.79 -2.37 -4.05
CA PHE A 87 -11.67 -1.44 -4.20
C PHE A 87 -11.93 -0.36 -5.25
N TYR A 88 -11.53 0.86 -4.95
CA TYR A 88 -11.35 1.92 -5.96
C TYR A 88 -9.94 1.82 -6.56
N GLN A 89 -8.97 1.48 -5.71
CA GLN A 89 -7.60 1.13 -6.10
C GLN A 89 -7.11 0.01 -5.20
N ARG A 90 -6.37 -0.95 -5.78
CA ARG A 90 -5.62 -1.96 -5.04
C ARG A 90 -4.31 -2.27 -5.75
N ALA A 91 -3.20 -2.24 -5.02
CA ALA A 91 -1.89 -2.67 -5.47
C ALA A 91 -1.29 -3.64 -4.45
N ILE A 92 -1.03 -4.88 -4.89
CA ILE A 92 -0.47 -5.94 -4.06
C ILE A 92 0.90 -6.31 -4.60
N ALA A 93 1.88 -6.44 -3.72
CA ALA A 93 3.19 -6.99 -4.03
C ALA A 93 3.52 -8.11 -3.05
N ASN A 94 4.00 -9.24 -3.58
CA ASN A 94 4.51 -10.35 -2.80
C ASN A 94 5.96 -10.61 -3.21
N MET A 95 6.81 -10.95 -2.25
CA MET A 95 8.19 -11.33 -2.51
C MET A 95 8.69 -12.34 -1.49
N THR A 96 9.69 -13.12 -1.87
CA THR A 96 10.38 -14.09 -1.00
C THR A 96 11.82 -13.66 -0.76
N GLY A 97 12.25 -13.76 0.49
CA GLY A 97 13.65 -13.53 0.87
C GLY A 97 14.55 -14.73 0.55
N PRO A 98 15.87 -14.56 0.64
CA PRO A 98 16.85 -15.59 0.29
C PRO A 98 16.81 -16.82 1.20
N ASN A 99 16.26 -16.71 2.42
CA ASN A 99 16.19 -17.82 3.39
C ASN A 99 14.76 -18.34 3.59
N GLY A 100 13.84 -18.03 2.66
CA GLY A 100 12.45 -18.47 2.73
C GLY A 100 11.53 -17.54 3.51
N GLU A 101 11.98 -16.33 3.85
CA GLU A 101 11.10 -15.27 4.34
C GLU A 101 10.03 -14.95 3.29
N THR A 102 8.83 -14.58 3.73
CA THR A 102 7.79 -14.09 2.81
C THR A 102 7.36 -12.70 3.22
N PHE A 103 7.03 -11.87 2.23
CA PHE A 103 6.59 -10.50 2.42
C PHE A 103 5.38 -10.21 1.54
N LEU A 104 4.39 -9.54 2.11
CA LEU A 104 3.22 -9.03 1.41
C LEU A 104 3.07 -7.56 1.73
N LEU A 105 2.83 -6.78 0.68
CA LEU A 105 2.38 -5.39 0.73
C LEU A 105 1.00 -5.33 0.07
N ASN A 106 0.03 -4.70 0.73
CA ASN A 106 -1.25 -4.34 0.14
C ASN A 106 -1.53 -2.85 0.39
N LEU A 107 -1.68 -2.11 -0.71
CA LEU A 107 -1.99 -0.68 -0.73
C LEU A 107 -3.36 -0.52 -1.39
N ALA A 108 -4.29 0.14 -0.72
CA ALA A 108 -5.64 0.26 -1.24
C ALA A 108 -6.35 1.58 -0.89
N LEU A 109 -7.33 1.92 -1.71
CA LEU A 109 -8.50 2.71 -1.35
C LEU A 109 -9.70 1.75 -1.43
N GLU A 110 -10.29 1.45 -0.29
CA GLU A 110 -11.16 0.30 -0.07
C GLU A 110 -12.55 0.77 0.39
N GLY A 111 -13.59 0.25 -0.26
CA GLY A 111 -14.97 0.33 0.21
C GLY A 111 -15.32 -0.94 0.96
N SER A 112 -15.96 -0.79 2.13
CA SER A 112 -16.38 -1.92 2.96
C SER A 112 -17.51 -1.48 3.90
N PHE A 113 -17.82 -2.30 4.89
CA PHE A 113 -18.79 -2.03 5.95
C PHE A 113 -18.07 -2.02 7.31
N ILE A 114 -18.47 -1.12 8.21
CA ILE A 114 -17.83 -1.00 9.53
C ILE A 114 -17.94 -2.31 10.33
N ASN A 115 -19.06 -3.02 10.12
CA ASN A 115 -19.41 -4.32 10.72
C ASN A 115 -19.22 -5.50 9.75
N ALA A 116 -18.37 -5.37 8.74
CA ALA A 116 -18.02 -6.46 7.84
C ALA A 116 -17.66 -7.75 8.64
N PRO A 117 -18.10 -8.94 8.19
CA PRO A 117 -18.65 -9.24 6.86
C PRO A 117 -20.15 -8.95 6.70
N THR A 118 -20.79 -8.32 7.69
CA THR A 118 -22.19 -7.91 7.55
C THR A 118 -22.31 -6.75 6.55
N VAL A 119 -23.02 -6.99 5.46
CA VAL A 119 -23.37 -5.99 4.44
C VAL A 119 -24.69 -5.35 4.83
N ALA A 120 -24.65 -4.09 5.27
CA ALA A 120 -25.83 -3.37 5.76
C ALA A 120 -25.81 -1.90 5.37
N ASN A 121 -26.98 -1.35 5.08
CA ASN A 121 -27.11 0.08 4.78
C ASN A 121 -26.89 0.90 6.06
N GLY A 122 -26.13 1.99 5.94
CA GLY A 122 -25.67 2.80 7.07
C GLY A 122 -24.28 2.41 7.60
N ASP A 123 -23.79 1.22 7.24
CA ASP A 123 -22.48 0.73 7.68
C ASP A 123 -21.35 1.02 6.69
N GLN A 124 -21.65 1.60 5.52
CA GLN A 124 -20.67 1.87 4.47
C GLN A 124 -19.50 2.72 4.99
N VAL A 125 -18.28 2.27 4.72
CA VAL A 125 -17.02 2.97 5.02
C VAL A 125 -16.12 2.95 3.79
N VAL A 126 -15.37 4.02 3.59
CA VAL A 126 -14.27 4.04 2.63
C VAL A 126 -13.01 4.52 3.33
N PHE A 127 -11.91 3.82 3.14
CA PHE A 127 -10.65 4.12 3.81
C PHE A 127 -9.44 3.74 2.95
N THR A 128 -8.30 4.36 3.22
CA THR A 128 -7.03 3.89 2.67
C THR A 128 -6.45 2.81 3.54
N ARG A 129 -5.72 1.88 2.93
CA ARG A 129 -5.01 0.81 3.63
C ARG A 129 -3.55 0.78 3.21
N VAL A 130 -2.67 0.72 4.20
CA VAL A 130 -1.30 0.24 4.06
C VAL A 130 -1.16 -1.00 4.93
N ARG A 131 -0.92 -2.14 4.31
CA ARG A 131 -0.79 -3.42 5.00
C ARG A 131 0.53 -4.08 4.64
N VAL A 132 1.28 -4.46 5.66
CA VAL A 132 2.51 -5.25 5.53
C VAL A 132 2.37 -6.53 6.34
N ARG A 133 2.70 -7.66 5.71
CA ARG A 133 2.83 -8.96 6.38
C ARG A 133 4.21 -9.53 6.10
N ALA A 134 4.85 -10.14 7.09
CA ALA A 134 6.05 -10.93 6.87
C ALA A 134 6.10 -12.20 7.73
N THR A 135 6.67 -13.26 7.17
CA THR A 135 6.97 -14.52 7.86
C THR A 135 8.46 -14.84 7.74
N GLY A 136 8.99 -15.68 8.63
CA GLY A 136 10.39 -16.15 8.56
C GLY A 136 11.45 -15.12 8.92
N VAL A 137 11.10 -13.85 9.08
CA VAL A 137 11.99 -12.78 9.53
C VAL A 137 12.37 -12.94 11.01
N VAL A 138 13.49 -12.31 11.43
CA VAL A 138 14.03 -12.42 12.80
C VAL A 138 13.03 -11.84 13.81
N PRO A 139 12.47 -12.65 14.73
CA PRO A 139 11.51 -12.17 15.71
C PRO A 139 12.09 -11.08 16.62
N GLY A 140 11.31 -10.04 16.87
CA GLY A 140 11.69 -8.88 17.69
C GLY A 140 12.67 -7.90 17.02
N ALA A 141 13.16 -8.19 15.82
CA ALA A 141 13.97 -7.25 15.05
C ALA A 141 13.12 -6.14 14.43
N VAL A 142 13.79 -5.05 14.03
CA VAL A 142 13.17 -3.92 13.33
C VAL A 142 13.54 -3.98 11.85
N TYR A 143 12.54 -3.75 11.01
CA TYR A 143 12.63 -3.74 9.56
C TYR A 143 12.18 -2.38 9.02
N THR A 144 12.89 -1.87 8.02
CA THR A 144 12.49 -0.71 7.24
C THR A 144 11.78 -1.19 5.98
N VAL A 145 10.56 -0.72 5.76
CA VAL A 145 9.74 -1.09 4.62
C VAL A 145 9.51 0.13 3.75
N THR A 146 10.10 0.16 2.56
CA THR A 146 9.86 1.22 1.57
C THR A 146 8.79 0.77 0.59
N HIS A 147 7.78 1.61 0.37
CA HIS A 147 6.68 1.36 -0.56
C HIS A 147 6.29 2.65 -1.32
N PRO A 148 5.39 2.57 -2.32
CA PRO A 148 5.00 3.75 -3.11
C PRO A 148 4.48 4.97 -2.37
N PHE A 149 3.96 4.84 -1.16
CA PHE A 149 3.39 5.97 -0.40
C PHE A 149 4.22 6.40 0.81
N GLY A 150 5.33 5.70 1.08
CA GLY A 150 6.14 6.04 2.22
C GLY A 150 7.13 4.96 2.65
N VAL A 151 7.60 5.15 3.88
CA VAL A 151 8.49 4.24 4.58
C VAL A 151 7.87 3.93 5.93
N GLU A 152 7.86 2.65 6.29
CA GLU A 152 7.45 2.17 7.61
C GLU A 152 8.65 1.59 8.34
N THR A 153 8.75 1.84 9.64
CA THR A 153 9.70 1.17 10.53
C THR A 153 8.92 0.20 11.40
N LEU A 154 8.98 -1.09 11.10
CA LEU A 154 8.12 -2.12 11.68
C LEU A 154 8.92 -3.10 12.53
N ARG A 155 8.39 -3.45 13.70
CA ARG A 155 8.96 -4.50 14.55
C ARG A 155 8.32 -5.84 14.22
N ALA A 156 9.12 -6.91 14.19
CA ALA A 156 8.65 -8.27 13.99
C ALA A 156 8.14 -8.90 15.30
N ASP A 157 7.09 -8.33 15.89
CA ASP A 157 6.51 -8.73 17.18
C ASP A 157 5.16 -9.47 17.08
N GLY A 158 4.72 -9.77 15.86
CA GLY A 158 3.51 -10.55 15.58
C GLY A 158 3.63 -12.01 16.02
N VAL A 159 2.48 -12.69 16.05
CA VAL A 159 2.39 -14.11 16.40
C VAL A 159 2.76 -14.97 15.18
N PRO A 160 3.68 -15.95 15.30
CA PRO A 160 4.01 -16.86 14.22
C PRO A 160 2.77 -17.53 13.58
N PRO A 161 2.77 -17.76 12.26
CA PRO A 161 3.91 -17.58 11.35
C PRO A 161 4.13 -16.13 10.88
N VAL A 162 3.15 -15.23 11.09
CA VAL A 162 3.18 -13.85 10.60
C VAL A 162 3.70 -12.90 11.68
N VAL A 163 5.01 -12.75 11.71
CA VAL A 163 5.71 -11.99 12.76
C VAL A 163 5.83 -10.50 12.46
N ILE A 164 5.64 -10.03 11.22
CA ILE A 164 5.25 -8.64 10.95
C ILE A 164 3.78 -8.65 10.55
N ASN A 165 2.91 -8.01 11.35
CA ASN A 165 1.46 -7.99 11.13
C ASN A 165 0.91 -6.54 11.20
N PHE A 166 1.36 -5.68 10.30
CA PHE A 166 1.04 -4.25 10.33
C PHE A 166 -0.13 -3.89 9.41
N THR A 167 -1.11 -3.16 9.92
CA THR A 167 -2.17 -2.54 9.11
C THR A 167 -2.39 -1.13 9.60
N ARG A 168 -2.39 -0.18 8.67
CA ARG A 168 -2.86 1.18 8.89
C ARG A 168 -4.01 1.44 7.96
N ASP A 169 -5.20 1.60 8.54
CA ASP A 169 -6.41 2.02 7.84
C ASP A 169 -6.75 3.47 8.25
N ILE A 170 -7.00 4.37 7.29
CA ILE A 170 -7.32 5.79 7.55
C ILE A 170 -8.62 6.18 6.84
N GLY A 171 -9.55 6.80 7.55
CA GLY A 171 -10.86 7.21 7.03
C GLY A 171 -12.01 6.22 7.30
N ARG A 172 -11.76 5.18 8.12
CA ARG A 172 -12.74 4.13 8.43
C ARG A 172 -13.83 4.60 9.40
N ILE A 173 -14.65 5.56 8.95
CA ILE A 173 -15.76 6.17 9.70
C ILE A 173 -17.04 6.01 8.87
N PRO A 174 -18.11 5.41 9.42
CA PRO A 174 -19.36 5.17 8.68
C PRO A 174 -19.90 6.43 8.03
N LEU A 175 -20.22 6.33 6.74
CA LEU A 175 -20.83 7.37 5.89
C LEU A 175 -20.02 8.68 5.75
N ALA A 176 -18.82 8.78 6.37
CA ALA A 176 -17.99 9.96 6.35
C ALA A 176 -16.93 9.90 5.24
N PHE A 177 -17.37 9.78 3.98
CA PHE A 177 -16.52 9.52 2.81
C PHE A 177 -15.43 10.57 2.56
N ALA A 178 -15.64 11.82 2.98
CA ALA A 178 -14.64 12.87 2.89
C ALA A 178 -13.37 12.58 3.72
N THR A 179 -13.44 11.68 4.71
CA THR A 179 -12.29 11.35 5.56
C THR A 179 -11.20 10.59 4.81
N ALA A 180 -11.56 9.86 3.74
CA ALA A 180 -10.60 9.22 2.83
C ALA A 180 -9.77 10.23 2.02
N LEU A 181 -10.21 11.49 1.89
CA LEU A 181 -9.43 12.54 1.21
C LEU A 181 -8.23 13.01 2.04
N ASN A 182 -8.27 12.84 3.37
CA ASN A 182 -7.18 13.23 4.26
C ASN A 182 -6.23 12.06 4.58
N ALA A 183 -6.36 10.98 3.81
CA ALA A 183 -5.65 9.73 4.05
C ALA A 183 -4.34 9.67 3.26
N ASP A 184 -3.59 8.58 3.40
CA ASP A 184 -2.18 8.49 2.99
C ASP A 184 -1.93 7.67 1.71
N VAL A 185 -2.97 7.39 0.91
CA VAL A 185 -2.86 6.75 -0.41
C VAL A 185 -3.36 7.72 -1.47
N GLY A 186 -2.45 8.13 -2.35
CA GLY A 186 -2.68 9.12 -3.39
C GLY A 186 -1.35 9.74 -3.87
N PRO A 187 -1.20 10.06 -5.18
CA PRO A 187 -2.14 9.80 -6.26
C PRO A 187 -2.23 8.31 -6.61
N PHE A 188 -3.10 7.96 -7.55
CA PHE A 188 -3.32 6.56 -7.90
C PHE A 188 -2.13 5.96 -8.65
N LEU A 189 -1.80 4.70 -8.32
CA LEU A 189 -0.75 3.93 -8.98
C LEU A 189 -1.28 3.35 -10.28
N THR A 190 -0.58 3.59 -11.37
CA THR A 190 -0.99 3.15 -12.71
C THR A 190 0.01 2.17 -13.30
N PHE A 191 -0.46 1.32 -14.20
CA PHE A 191 0.38 0.40 -14.97
C PHE A 191 1.52 1.14 -15.66
N LEU A 192 2.74 0.66 -15.46
CA LEU A 192 3.91 1.10 -16.20
C LEU A 192 4.31 0.08 -17.26
N ALA A 193 4.50 -1.17 -16.84
CA ALA A 193 4.90 -2.27 -17.71
C ALA A 193 4.52 -3.63 -17.13
N GLY A 194 4.25 -4.59 -18.00
CA GLY A 194 3.89 -5.96 -17.67
C GLY A 194 3.60 -6.77 -18.94
N ALA A 195 3.61 -8.09 -18.83
CA ALA A 195 3.39 -8.96 -19.99
C ALA A 195 1.97 -8.87 -20.56
N VAL A 196 0.99 -8.56 -19.70
CA VAL A 196 -0.42 -8.42 -20.06
C VAL A 196 -0.85 -7.00 -19.73
N PRO A 197 -1.21 -6.16 -20.72
CA PRO A 197 -1.67 -4.80 -20.47
C PRO A 197 -3.00 -4.79 -19.69
N PRO A 198 -3.36 -3.67 -19.03
CA PRO A 198 -4.64 -3.53 -18.36
C PRO A 198 -5.83 -3.70 -19.32
N PRO A 199 -6.93 -4.34 -18.91
CA PRO A 199 -8.19 -4.31 -19.64
C PRO A 199 -8.67 -2.87 -19.91
N PRO A 200 -9.43 -2.62 -20.99
CA PRO A 200 -10.02 -1.31 -21.24
C PRO A 200 -10.80 -0.78 -20.03
N GLY A 201 -10.62 0.50 -19.70
CA GLY A 201 -11.30 1.14 -18.57
C GLY A 201 -10.64 0.91 -17.20
N THR A 202 -9.53 0.16 -17.14
CA THR A 202 -8.77 -0.05 -15.90
C THR A 202 -7.40 0.61 -15.96
N ILE A 203 -6.82 0.90 -14.80
CA ILE A 203 -5.48 1.50 -14.68
C ILE A 203 -4.38 0.48 -14.36
N GLY A 204 -4.75 -0.79 -14.20
CA GLY A 204 -3.88 -1.89 -13.83
C GLY A 204 -4.54 -3.21 -14.14
N ASN A 205 -3.74 -4.27 -14.26
CA ASN A 205 -4.23 -5.61 -14.55
C ASN A 205 -4.30 -6.46 -13.27
N PRO A 206 -5.50 -6.84 -12.80
CA PRO A 206 -5.64 -7.67 -11.60
C PRO A 206 -5.27 -9.16 -11.84
N ALA A 207 -5.20 -9.59 -13.10
CA ALA A 207 -4.96 -10.98 -13.48
C ALA A 207 -3.48 -11.30 -13.77
N ALA A 208 -2.58 -10.31 -13.74
CA ALA A 208 -1.17 -10.50 -14.07
C ALA A 208 -0.24 -9.59 -13.26
N ASN A 209 0.97 -10.08 -13.00
CA ASN A 209 2.03 -9.27 -12.39
C ASN A 209 2.42 -8.12 -13.30
N GLN A 210 2.64 -6.95 -12.69
CA GLN A 210 2.93 -5.70 -13.37
C GLN A 210 3.81 -4.81 -12.49
N THR A 211 4.49 -3.88 -13.14
CA THR A 211 5.14 -2.73 -12.49
C THR A 211 4.22 -1.53 -12.56
N VAL A 212 4.34 -0.65 -11.58
CA VAL A 212 3.50 0.55 -11.47
C VAL A 212 4.32 1.82 -11.56
N THR A 213 3.65 2.93 -11.80
CA THR A 213 4.16 4.28 -11.64
C THR A 213 3.15 5.13 -10.88
N GLY A 214 3.50 6.37 -10.54
CA GLY A 214 2.63 7.31 -9.84
C GLY A 214 2.94 7.48 -8.35
N SER A 215 3.97 6.83 -7.81
CA SER A 215 4.42 7.07 -6.44
C SER A 215 4.77 8.55 -6.22
N PRO A 216 4.19 9.23 -5.21
CA PRO A 216 4.58 10.59 -4.87
C PRO A 216 5.90 10.64 -4.07
N CYS A 217 6.37 9.50 -3.57
CA CYS A 217 7.69 9.35 -2.96
C CYS A 217 8.82 9.09 -3.98
N GLY A 218 8.49 8.92 -5.28
CA GLY A 218 9.45 8.47 -6.29
C GLY A 218 9.86 6.99 -6.12
N THR A 219 9.15 6.21 -5.31
CA THR A 219 9.45 4.82 -4.96
C THR A 219 8.41 3.86 -5.54
N ASN A 220 8.48 3.56 -6.84
CA ASN A 220 7.54 2.65 -7.49
C ASN A 220 7.79 1.15 -7.22
N PHE A 221 8.33 0.82 -6.05
CA PHE A 221 8.75 -0.54 -5.68
C PHE A 221 8.43 -0.83 -4.22
N PHE A 222 8.44 -2.12 -3.87
CA PHE A 222 8.37 -2.62 -2.50
C PHE A 222 9.76 -3.15 -2.12
N ARG A 223 10.33 -2.63 -1.02
CA ARG A 223 11.63 -3.07 -0.48
C ARG A 223 11.52 -3.25 1.02
N VAL A 224 12.17 -4.28 1.56
CA VAL A 224 12.28 -4.52 3.00
C VAL A 224 13.74 -4.68 3.36
N GLU A 225 14.20 -3.91 4.34
CA GLU A 225 15.57 -3.91 4.82
C GLU A 225 15.58 -4.25 6.32
N GLY A 226 16.49 -5.12 6.76
CA GLY A 226 16.62 -5.47 8.16
C GLY A 226 17.44 -6.73 8.41
N PRO A 227 17.56 -7.19 9.66
CA PRO A 227 18.37 -8.35 10.01
C PRO A 227 17.97 -9.62 9.24
N GLY A 228 18.97 -10.38 8.77
CA GLY A 228 18.77 -11.60 8.00
C GLY A 228 18.59 -11.39 6.49
N LEU A 229 18.42 -10.14 6.03
CA LEU A 229 18.28 -9.79 4.61
C LEU A 229 19.59 -9.27 4.00
N PRO A 230 19.76 -9.35 2.66
CA PRO A 230 20.91 -8.78 1.97
C PRO A 230 21.03 -7.25 2.20
N PRO A 231 22.26 -6.69 2.08
CA PRO A 231 22.43 -5.24 2.09
C PRO A 231 21.59 -4.57 1.01
N GLY A 232 20.75 -3.62 1.41
CA GLY A 232 19.83 -2.92 0.50
C GLY A 232 18.51 -3.66 0.23
N GLY A 233 18.22 -4.74 0.96
CA GLY A 233 16.95 -5.47 0.90
C GLY A 233 16.92 -6.56 -0.15
#